data_AF-A0A0F3PBB1-F1
#
_entry.id   AF-A0A0F3PBB1-F1
#
_cell.length_a   1.000
_cell.length_b   1.000
_cell.length_c   1.000
_cell.angle_alpha   90.00
_cell.angle_beta   90.00
_cell.angle_gamma   90.00
#
_symmetry.space_group_name_H-M   'P 1'
#
loop_
_entity.id
_entity.type
_entity.pdbx_description
1 polymer ?
#
loop_
_entity_poly.entity_id
_entity_poly.type
_entity_poly.pdbx_seq_one_letter_code
_entity_poly.pdbx_strand_id
1 'polypeptide(L)' 'MDPISFKYIAIAFMAFGMAGAALGVASIFNALMNSIARNPSAIEDLQKAALIGAGLAEAMGLFSFILAILLMFT' A
#
# COMPACT_ATOMS: atom_id res chain seq x y z
N MET A 1 -24.86 19.78 -7.34
CA MET A 1 -24.29 18.76 -6.44
C MET A 1 -23.92 19.47 -5.15
N ASP A 2 -24.36 18.96 -4.02
CA ASP A 2 -24.08 19.53 -2.70
C ASP A 2 -22.70 19.06 -2.18
N PRO A 3 -22.07 19.80 -1.24
CA PRO A 3 -20.76 19.45 -0.70
C PRO A 3 -20.66 18.06 -0.07
N ILE A 4 -21.76 17.52 0.47
CA ILE A 4 -21.78 16.20 1.13
C ILE A 4 -21.66 15.10 0.07
N SER A 5 -22.32 15.26 -1.09
CA SER A 5 -22.18 14.35 -2.22
C SER A 5 -20.72 14.25 -2.71
N PHE A 6 -20.01 15.39 -2.81
CA PHE A 6 -18.58 15.38 -3.19
C PHE A 6 -17.69 14.68 -2.16
N LYS A 7 -18.04 14.76 -0.87
CA LYS A 7 -17.35 14.07 0.22
C LYS A 7 -17.37 12.55 0.03
N TYR A 8 -18.54 11.98 -0.26
CA TYR A 8 -18.67 10.54 -0.48
C TYR A 8 -17.93 10.05 -1.74
N ILE A 9 -17.92 10.88 -2.80
CA ILE A 9 -17.14 10.58 -4.00
C ILE A 9 -15.63 10.57 -3.66
N ALA A 10 -15.14 11.56 -2.91
CA ALA A 10 -13.75 11.61 -2.48
C ALA A 10 -13.35 10.39 -1.62
N ILE A 11 -14.22 9.97 -0.70
CA ILE A 11 -14.02 8.75 0.10
C ILE A 11 -13.89 7.51 -0.80
N ALA A 12 -14.73 7.37 -1.83
CA ALA A 12 -14.62 6.26 -2.77
C ALA A 12 -13.26 6.27 -3.50
N PHE A 13 -12.73 7.44 -3.85
CA PHE A 13 -11.42 7.54 -4.47
C PHE A 13 -10.26 7.14 -3.55
N MET A 14 -10.39 7.24 -2.23
CA MET A 14 -9.37 6.76 -1.29
C MET A 14 -9.16 5.23 -1.38
N ALA A 15 -10.12 4.47 -1.91
CA ALA A 15 -9.95 3.04 -2.17
C ALA A 15 -8.83 2.75 -3.19
N PHE A 16 -8.60 3.65 -4.15
CA PHE A 16 -7.50 3.50 -5.11
C PHE A 16 -6.12 3.66 -4.45
N GLY A 17 -6.00 4.51 -3.42
CA GLY A 17 -4.75 4.62 -2.66
C GLY A 17 -4.42 3.33 -1.90
N MET A 18 -5.43 2.67 -1.32
CA MET A 18 -5.26 1.35 -0.70
C MET A 18 -4.92 0.27 -1.74
N ALA A 19 -5.58 0.28 -2.90
CA ALA A 19 -5.25 -0.63 -4.00
C ALA A 19 -3.81 -0.44 -4.50
N GLY A 20 -3.34 0.81 -4.57
CA GLY A 20 -1.95 1.15 -4.92
C GLY A 20 -0.94 0.55 -3.93
N ALA A 21 -1.22 0.62 -2.63
CA ALA A 21 -0.40 -0.02 -1.61
C ALA A 21 -0.34 -1.55 -1.78
N ALA A 22 -1.49 -2.20 -1.99
CA ALA A 22 -1.55 -3.64 -2.24
C ALA A 22 -0.74 -4.06 -3.47
N LEU A 23 -0.83 -3.31 -4.57
CA LEU A 23 -0.03 -3.54 -5.77
C LEU A 23 1.48 -3.33 -5.52
N GLY A 24 1.83 -2.30 -4.75
CA GLY A 24 3.21 -2.03 -4.33
C GLY A 24 3.80 -3.18 -3.52
N VAL A 25 3.08 -3.65 -2.51
CA VAL A 25 3.48 -4.81 -1.69
C VAL A 25 3.63 -6.06 -2.56
N ALA A 26 2.65 -6.35 -3.42
CA ALA A 26 2.73 -7.50 -4.33
C ALA A 26 3.95 -7.42 -5.27
N SER A 27 4.28 -6.23 -5.78
CA SER A 27 5.47 -6.02 -6.60
C SER A 27 6.77 -6.30 -5.84
N ILE A 28 6.87 -5.82 -4.58
CA ILE A 28 8.03 -6.04 -3.71
C ILE A 28 8.25 -7.54 -3.45
N PHE A 29 7.20 -8.26 -3.07
CA PHE A 29 7.32 -9.70 -2.80
C PHE A 29 7.55 -10.54 -4.05
N ASN A 30 7.03 -10.14 -5.21
CA ASN A 30 7.39 -10.76 -6.49
C ASN A 30 8.88 -10.57 -6.82
N ALA A 31 9.42 -9.36 -6.62
CA ALA A 31 10.84 -9.08 -6.82
C ALA A 31 11.72 -9.88 -5.83
N LEU A 32 11.28 -10.00 -4.57
CA LEU A 32 11.93 -10.84 -3.57
C LEU A 32 12.02 -12.29 -4.03
N MET A 33 10.90 -12.90 -4.46
CA MET A 33 10.89 -14.31 -4.87
C MET A 33 11.80 -14.57 -6.07
N ASN A 34 11.77 -13.67 -7.06
CA ASN A 34 12.67 -13.73 -8.22
C ASN A 34 14.15 -13.59 -7.83
N SER A 35 14.44 -12.76 -6.82
CA SER A 35 15.81 -12.55 -6.32
C SER A 35 16.32 -13.77 -5.54
N ILE A 36 15.48 -14.34 -4.67
CA ILE A 36 15.77 -15.57 -3.93
C ILE A 36 16.03 -16.74 -4.88
N ALA A 37 15.21 -16.89 -5.94
CA ALA A 37 15.40 -17.93 -6.95
C ALA A 37 16.76 -17.83 -7.67
N ARG A 38 17.31 -16.62 -7.79
CA ARG A 38 18.62 -16.37 -8.43
C ARG A 38 19.80 -16.51 -7.46
N ASN A 39 19.63 -16.13 -6.20
CA ASN A 39 20.66 -16.27 -5.17
C ASN A 39 20.04 -16.58 -3.79
N PRO A 40 19.85 -17.88 -3.46
CA PRO A 40 19.29 -18.28 -2.18
C PRO A 40 20.17 -17.93 -0.97
N SER A 41 21.48 -17.70 -1.15
CA SER A 41 22.36 -17.36 -0.03
C SER A 41 22.09 -15.99 0.58
N ALA A 42 21.43 -15.08 -0.15
CA ALA A 42 21.14 -13.72 0.27
C ALA A 42 19.73 -13.53 0.87
N ILE A 43 19.03 -14.64 1.19
CA ILE A 43 17.62 -14.60 1.64
C ILE A 43 17.41 -13.65 2.83
N GLU A 44 18.28 -13.70 3.84
CA GLU A 44 18.06 -12.96 5.09
C GLU A 44 18.08 -11.44 4.86
N ASP A 45 19.07 -10.93 4.11
CA ASP A 45 19.18 -9.51 3.80
C ASP A 45 18.06 -9.05 2.85
N LEU A 46 17.72 -9.88 1.85
CA LEU A 46 16.64 -9.59 0.92
C LEU A 46 15.26 -9.56 1.62
N GLN A 47 15.00 -10.48 2.55
CA GLN A 47 13.76 -10.49 3.33
C GLN A 47 13.65 -9.26 4.23
N LYS A 48 14.73 -8.85 4.90
CA LYS A 48 14.75 -7.62 5.71
C LYS A 48 14.43 -6.39 4.84
N ALA A 49 15.08 -6.26 3.68
CA ALA A 49 14.83 -5.16 2.76
C ALA A 49 13.38 -5.17 2.23
N ALA A 50 12.85 -6.34 1.88
CA ALA A 50 11.48 -6.49 1.40
C ALA A 50 10.44 -6.14 2.48
N LEU A 51 10.66 -6.53 3.74
CA LEU A 51 9.76 -6.18 4.84
C LEU A 51 9.75 -4.67 5.13
N ILE A 52 10.91 -4.01 5.10
CA ILE A 52 11.00 -2.55 5.24
C ILE A 52 10.26 -1.87 4.08
N GLY A 53 10.51 -2.31 2.84
CA GLY A 53 9.82 -1.78 1.66
C GLY A 53 8.31 -2.00 1.71
N ALA A 54 7.86 -3.20 2.09
CA ALA A 54 6.45 -3.52 2.21
C ALA A 54 5.78 -2.69 3.32
N GLY A 55 6.45 -2.48 4.46
CA GLY A 55 5.95 -1.61 5.52
C GLY A 55 5.78 -0.16 5.08
N LEU A 56 6.72 0.36 4.29
CA LEU A 56 6.61 1.70 3.69
C LEU A 56 5.48 1.78 2.66
N ALA A 57 5.31 0.75 1.83
CA ALA A 57 4.21 0.68 0.86
C ALA A 57 2.84 0.60 1.57
N GLU A 58 2.72 -0.21 2.62
CA GLU A 58 1.52 -0.30 3.46
C GLU A 58 1.21 1.01 4.18
N ALA A 59 2.22 1.74 4.66
CA ALA A 59 2.02 3.03 5.30
C ALA A 59 1.25 4.01 4.40
N MET A 60 1.50 3.98 3.08
CA MET A 60 0.74 4.79 2.13
C MET A 60 -0.73 4.35 2.01
N GLY A 61 -0.99 3.04 2.06
CA GLY A 61 -2.36 2.50 2.10
C GLY A 61 -3.09 2.91 3.37
N LEU A 62 -2.41 2.84 4.52
CA LEU A 62 -2.93 3.28 5.81
C LEU A 62 -3.22 4.78 5.84
N PHE A 63 -2.38 5.63 5.25
CA PHE A 63 -2.69 7.06 5.13
C PHE A 63 -3.93 7.30 4.27
N SER A 64 -4.10 6.58 3.17
CA SER A 64 -5.32 6.64 2.36
C SER A 64 -6.56 6.24 3.15
N PHE A 65 -6.45 5.19 3.97
CA PHE A 65 -7.52 4.74 4.85
C PHE A 65 -7.87 5.75 5.94
N ILE A 66 -6.85 6.34 6.59
CA ILE A 66 -7.05 7.40 7.61
C ILE A 66 -7.76 8.60 6.99
N LEU A 67 -7.35 9.03 5.79
CA LEU A 67 -8.03 10.12 5.09
C LEU A 67 -9.48 9.79 4.77
N ALA A 68 -9.79 8.56 4.38
CA ALA A 68 -11.17 8.11 4.16
C ALA A 68 -12.02 8.21 5.44
N ILE A 69 -11.49 7.79 6.59
CA ILE A 69 -12.14 7.92 7.89
C ILE A 69 -12.35 9.39 8.26
N LEU A 70 -11.32 10.22 8.12
CA LEU A 70 -11.42 11.64 8.44
C LEU A 70 -12.49 12.34 7.60
N LEU A 71 -12.53 12.06 6.29
CA LEU A 71 -13.57 12.57 5.39
C LEU A 71 -14.96 12.03 5.74
N MET A 72 -15.08 10.81 6.26
CA MET A 72 -16.37 10.25 6.65
C MET A 72 -16.96 10.99 7.86
N PHE A 73 -16.14 11.26 8.87
CA PHE A 73 -16.59 11.77 10.17
C PHE A 73 -16.37 13.27 10.41
N THR A 74 -15.72 13.96 9.48
CA THR A 74 -15.63 15.44 9.43
C THR A 74 -16.55 15.96 8.34
#